data_AF-A0A9Q1LZE8-F1
#
_entry.id   AF-A0A9Q1LZE8-F1
#
_cell.length_a   1.000
_cell.length_b   1.000
_cell.length_c   1.000
_cell.angle_alpha   90.00
_cell.angle_beta   90.00
_cell.angle_gamma   90.00
#
_symmetry.space_group_name_H-M   'P 1'
#
loop_
_entity.id
_entity.type
_entity.pdbx_description
1 polymer ?
#
loop_
_entity_poly.entity_id
_entity_poly.type
_entity_poly.pdbx_seq_one_letter_code
_entity_poly.pdbx_strand_id
1 'polypeptide(L)'
;MQTLTVWIILGFEDPAIGGLSILRRESSTRNSRNQKMELNAIKDAFDRVTKKQKVASSKSQEVMEQIGLEIEQALLRIQSINDTASLSEHKVILSELKAKLKEVAPLSQLEGTQKELNVALSKYPKLLEKSLNPDISKSYRNVGSDIHTVNQIIASHFCREGHFDLGDCFVNEAREPEAAGQKSHFLQMYQILEAMRSRNLEPALSWATTNNEKLKLSGSDIEMKLHRQQFVEILQKRGRDGALSYARTFFPPFATKYLTEIRRLMTCILWAGKLDSSPYSDLLSPVHWDKLAEELARQFCNLMGQSYESPLSVTIAAGIQGLPTLLKLMNVMTGKKQEWQSMKQLPVPVDLDREFQFHSIFVCPVSRDQATEENPPMLMSCGHVLCKQSITKLSKNNSTRPFKCPYCPKEIEVGQCRQLFF
;
A
#
# COMPACT_ATOMS: atom_id res chain seq x y z
N MET A 1 26.96 -25.55 24.74
CA MET A 1 26.70 -24.58 23.65
C MET A 1 25.26 -24.74 23.14
N GLN A 2 24.28 -24.63 24.05
CA GLN A 2 22.85 -24.83 23.80
C GLN A 2 22.03 -23.54 24.05
N THR A 3 22.70 -22.39 24.16
CA THR A 3 22.09 -21.12 24.55
C THR A 3 22.18 -20.02 23.48
N LEU A 4 22.82 -20.28 22.32
CA LEU A 4 22.94 -19.30 21.24
C LEU A 4 21.89 -19.42 20.13
N THR A 5 21.18 -20.55 20.03
CA THR A 5 20.15 -20.75 18.99
C THR A 5 18.82 -20.05 19.31
N VAL A 6 18.66 -19.49 20.51
CA VAL A 6 17.42 -18.81 20.94
C VAL A 6 17.48 -17.28 20.73
N TRP A 7 18.65 -16.69 20.50
CA TRP A 7 18.80 -15.24 20.41
C TRP A 7 18.41 -14.63 19.05
N ILE A 8 18.29 -15.43 17.99
CA ILE A 8 17.85 -14.95 16.68
C ILE A 8 16.31 -14.78 16.63
N ILE A 9 15.57 -15.35 17.59
CA ILE A 9 14.09 -15.34 17.60
C ILE A 9 13.49 -14.20 18.45
N LEU A 10 14.27 -13.50 19.30
CA LEU A 10 13.71 -12.53 20.27
C LEU A 10 14.20 -11.07 20.19
N GLY A 11 14.88 -10.66 19.12
CA GLY A 11 14.99 -9.22 18.78
C GLY A 11 15.62 -8.30 19.83
N PHE A 12 16.66 -8.74 20.56
CA PHE A 12 17.47 -7.86 21.41
C PHE A 12 18.81 -7.52 20.75
N GLU A 13 19.08 -6.22 20.59
CA GLU A 13 20.30 -5.65 19.99
C GLU A 13 21.51 -5.76 20.93
N ASP A 14 22.68 -6.08 20.36
CA ASP A 14 24.00 -6.08 21.01
C ASP A 14 24.48 -4.62 21.27
N PRO A 15 24.88 -4.23 22.50
CA PRO A 15 25.22 -2.85 22.84
C PRO A 15 26.38 -2.24 22.04
N ALA A 16 27.25 -3.06 21.44
CA ALA A 16 28.40 -2.60 20.66
C ALA A 16 28.05 -2.14 19.23
N ILE A 17 26.83 -2.41 18.75
CA ILE A 17 26.31 -2.01 17.43
C ILE A 17 25.50 -0.69 17.50
N GLY A 18 25.35 -0.11 18.70
CA GLY A 18 24.56 1.10 18.95
C GLY A 18 25.02 2.35 18.19
N GLY A 19 26.31 2.49 17.88
CA GLY A 19 26.83 3.68 17.18
C GLY A 19 26.40 3.79 15.71
N LEU A 20 26.27 2.65 15.02
CA LEU A 20 25.85 2.60 13.61
C LEU A 20 24.32 2.61 13.47
N SER A 21 23.58 2.08 14.45
CA SER A 21 22.11 2.13 14.47
C SER A 21 21.57 3.53 14.79
N ILE A 22 22.27 4.32 15.62
CA ILE A 22 21.92 5.72 15.90
C ILE A 22 22.12 6.59 14.66
N LEU A 23 23.24 6.49 13.95
CA LEU A 23 23.48 7.23 12.70
C LEU A 23 22.51 6.84 11.57
N ARG A 24 22.11 5.56 11.50
CA ARG A 24 21.15 5.04 10.51
C ARG A 24 19.70 5.42 10.83
N ARG A 25 19.34 5.50 12.12
CA ARG A 25 18.04 6.08 12.57
C ARG A 25 18.01 7.59 12.34
N GLU A 26 19.10 8.30 12.59
CA GLU A 26 19.19 9.74 12.34
C GLU A 26 19.11 10.09 10.86
N SER A 27 19.78 9.33 9.97
CA SER A 27 19.70 9.58 8.52
C SER A 27 18.32 9.24 7.93
N SER A 28 17.72 8.11 8.32
CA SER A 28 16.37 7.72 7.90
C SER A 28 15.30 8.68 8.45
N THR A 29 15.37 9.06 9.73
CA THR A 29 14.44 10.04 10.31
C THR A 29 14.63 11.44 9.73
N ARG A 30 15.86 11.84 9.36
CA ARG A 30 16.11 13.14 8.71
C ARG A 30 15.59 13.16 7.28
N ASN A 31 15.70 12.05 6.54
CA ASN A 31 15.16 11.93 5.19
C ASN A 31 13.62 11.88 5.20
N SER A 32 13.02 11.13 6.14
CA SER A 32 11.58 11.10 6.39
C SER A 32 11.03 12.46 6.84
N ARG A 33 11.75 13.17 7.73
CA ARG A 33 11.41 14.55 8.14
C ARG A 33 11.47 15.52 6.98
N ASN A 34 12.47 15.41 6.10
CA ASN A 34 12.60 16.27 4.93
C ASN A 34 11.49 16.01 3.90
N GLN A 35 11.17 14.75 3.60
CA GLN A 35 10.03 14.41 2.73
C GLN A 35 8.70 14.87 3.31
N LYS A 36 8.48 14.70 4.62
CA LYS A 36 7.29 15.22 5.31
C LYS A 36 7.21 16.74 5.25
N MET A 37 8.36 17.42 5.34
CA MET A 37 8.45 18.88 5.23
C MET A 37 8.14 19.38 3.81
N GLU A 38 8.59 18.66 2.77
CA GLU A 38 8.25 18.96 1.38
C GLU A 38 6.77 18.72 1.08
N LEU A 39 6.19 17.60 1.54
CA LEU A 39 4.76 17.33 1.37
C LEU A 39 3.89 18.37 2.08
N ASN A 40 4.29 18.79 3.29
CA ASN A 40 3.61 19.86 4.02
C ASN A 40 3.71 21.19 3.26
N ALA A 41 4.86 21.51 2.66
CA ALA A 41 5.01 22.73 1.87
C ALA A 41 4.13 22.73 0.60
N ILE A 42 3.98 21.59 -0.06
CA ILE A 42 3.05 21.41 -1.19
C ILE A 42 1.61 21.59 -0.72
N LYS A 43 1.23 20.93 0.38
CA LYS A 43 -0.11 21.05 0.97
C LYS A 43 -0.43 22.50 1.35
N ASP A 44 0.48 23.18 2.05
CA ASP A 44 0.31 24.58 2.43
C ASP A 44 0.17 25.49 1.20
N ALA A 45 0.88 25.18 0.12
CA ALA A 45 0.75 25.92 -1.14
C ALA A 45 -0.60 25.67 -1.81
N PHE A 46 -1.10 24.44 -1.80
CA PHE A 46 -2.43 24.09 -2.27
C PHE A 46 -3.53 24.78 -1.45
N ASP A 47 -3.45 24.69 -0.12
CA ASP A 47 -4.41 25.32 0.80
C ASP A 47 -4.45 26.85 0.62
N ARG A 48 -3.29 27.48 0.34
CA ARG A 48 -3.22 28.90 -0.04
C ARG A 48 -3.97 29.18 -1.35
N VAL A 49 -3.82 28.35 -2.38
CA VAL A 49 -4.55 28.49 -3.65
C VAL A 49 -6.06 28.39 -3.39
N THR A 50 -6.51 27.36 -2.68
CA THR A 50 -7.93 27.14 -2.36
C THR A 50 -8.51 28.31 -1.57
N LYS A 51 -7.78 28.83 -0.57
CA LYS A 51 -8.21 29.99 0.22
C LYS A 51 -8.34 31.24 -0.65
N LYS A 52 -7.35 31.53 -1.50
CA LYS A 52 -7.38 32.70 -2.39
C LYS A 52 -8.48 32.59 -3.45
N GLN A 53 -8.73 31.39 -3.97
CA GLN A 53 -9.81 31.12 -4.92
C GLN A 53 -11.17 31.39 -4.27
N LYS A 54 -11.40 30.89 -3.05
CA LYS A 54 -12.64 31.13 -2.31
C LYS A 54 -12.88 32.61 -2.03
N VAL A 55 -11.84 33.34 -1.62
CA VAL A 55 -11.93 34.79 -1.39
C VAL A 55 -12.24 35.56 -2.68
N ALA A 56 -11.53 35.27 -3.77
CA ALA A 56 -11.77 35.92 -5.05
C ALA A 56 -13.19 35.64 -5.56
N SER A 57 -13.65 34.38 -5.48
CA SER A 57 -15.00 33.99 -5.91
C SER A 57 -16.09 34.65 -5.06
N SER A 58 -15.95 34.66 -3.73
CA SER A 58 -16.91 35.31 -2.83
C SER A 58 -16.99 36.82 -3.10
N LYS A 59 -15.84 37.48 -3.28
CA LYS A 59 -15.80 38.93 -3.52
C LYS A 59 -16.39 39.29 -4.88
N SER A 60 -16.08 38.51 -5.92
CA SER A 60 -16.70 38.67 -7.24
C SER A 60 -18.21 38.47 -7.19
N GLN A 61 -18.68 37.47 -6.44
CA GLN A 61 -20.11 37.20 -6.27
C GLN A 61 -20.82 38.37 -5.56
N GLU A 62 -20.28 38.85 -4.44
CA GLU A 62 -20.82 40.01 -3.70
C GLU A 62 -20.94 41.25 -4.60
N VAL A 63 -19.93 41.52 -5.44
CA VAL A 63 -19.95 42.67 -6.35
C VAL A 63 -20.98 42.47 -7.46
N MET A 64 -21.09 41.27 -8.03
CA MET A 64 -22.12 40.96 -9.04
C MET A 64 -23.53 41.10 -8.48
N GLU A 65 -23.77 40.64 -7.25
CA GLU A 65 -25.06 40.79 -6.55
C GLU A 65 -25.38 42.26 -6.29
N GLN A 66 -24.43 43.05 -5.80
CA GLN A 66 -24.64 44.47 -5.55
C GLN A 66 -24.92 45.25 -6.85
N ILE A 67 -24.20 44.94 -7.94
CA ILE A 67 -24.47 45.53 -9.26
C ILE A 67 -25.88 45.14 -9.73
N GLY A 68 -26.27 43.88 -9.58
CA GLY A 68 -27.61 43.39 -9.91
C GLY A 68 -28.70 44.16 -9.15
N LEU A 69 -28.55 44.32 -7.83
CA LEU A 69 -29.49 45.06 -6.98
C LEU A 69 -29.63 46.53 -7.39
N GLU A 70 -28.52 47.22 -7.71
CA GLU A 70 -28.57 48.61 -8.14
C GLU A 70 -29.26 48.78 -9.50
N ILE A 71 -29.05 47.83 -10.42
CA ILE A 71 -29.74 47.82 -11.73
C ILE A 71 -31.24 47.55 -11.54
N GLU A 72 -31.62 46.59 -10.71
CA GLU A 72 -33.03 46.29 -10.41
C GLU A 72 -33.74 47.48 -9.75
N GLN A 73 -33.09 48.14 -8.79
CA GLN A 73 -33.63 49.35 -8.15
C GLN A 73 -33.84 50.49 -9.17
N ALA A 74 -32.90 50.68 -10.09
CA ALA A 74 -33.04 51.69 -11.14
C ALA A 74 -34.19 51.35 -12.10
N LEU A 75 -34.34 50.07 -12.48
CA LEU A 75 -35.45 49.60 -13.32
C LEU A 75 -36.81 49.83 -12.66
N LEU A 76 -36.96 49.47 -11.38
CA LEU A 76 -38.20 49.69 -10.63
C LEU A 76 -38.55 51.17 -10.54
N ARG A 77 -37.56 52.05 -10.32
CA ARG A 77 -37.79 53.50 -10.31
C ARG A 77 -38.26 54.02 -11.66
N ILE A 78 -37.65 53.57 -12.76
CA ILE A 78 -38.07 53.94 -14.12
C ILE A 78 -39.50 53.45 -14.40
N GLN A 79 -39.86 52.23 -13.98
CA GLN A 79 -41.20 51.67 -14.19
C GLN A 79 -42.28 52.31 -13.31
N SER A 80 -41.93 52.84 -12.14
CA SER A 80 -42.86 53.51 -11.22
C SER A 80 -43.28 54.91 -11.66
N ILE A 81 -42.60 55.45 -12.66
CA ILE A 81 -42.87 56.77 -13.23
C ILE A 81 -43.92 56.62 -14.33
N ASN A 82 -45.12 57.18 -14.12
CA ASN A 82 -46.20 57.17 -15.11
C ASN A 82 -45.78 57.87 -16.43
N ASP A 83 -46.33 57.43 -17.56
CA ASP A 83 -46.05 57.83 -18.97
C ASP A 83 -46.06 59.34 -19.30
N THR A 84 -46.31 60.22 -18.34
CA THR A 84 -46.30 61.69 -18.50
C THR A 84 -45.05 62.37 -17.91
N ALA A 85 -44.12 61.63 -17.32
CA ALA A 85 -42.90 62.19 -16.75
C ALA A 85 -41.83 62.50 -17.80
N SER A 86 -41.14 63.61 -17.59
CA SER A 86 -40.23 64.19 -18.56
C SER A 86 -38.95 63.34 -18.74
N LEU A 87 -38.40 63.39 -19.95
CA LEU A 87 -37.08 62.85 -20.33
C LEU A 87 -35.94 63.25 -19.35
N SER A 88 -36.13 64.28 -18.52
CA SER A 88 -35.13 64.72 -17.55
C SER A 88 -35.07 63.82 -16.30
N GLU A 89 -36.17 63.23 -15.84
CA GLU A 89 -36.17 62.39 -14.63
C GLU A 89 -35.49 61.04 -14.87
N HIS A 90 -35.73 60.40 -16.03
CA HIS A 90 -34.98 59.21 -16.44
C HIS A 90 -33.47 59.48 -16.54
N LYS A 91 -33.09 60.68 -16.99
CA LYS A 91 -31.68 61.07 -17.09
C LYS A 91 -31.02 61.21 -15.72
N VAL A 92 -31.76 61.69 -14.72
CA VAL A 92 -31.29 61.76 -13.32
C VAL A 92 -31.09 60.35 -12.75
N ILE A 93 -32.07 59.44 -12.92
CA ILE A 93 -31.97 58.05 -12.43
C ILE A 93 -30.77 57.31 -13.04
N LEU A 94 -30.56 57.44 -14.35
CA LEU A 94 -29.41 56.85 -15.02
C LEU A 94 -28.08 57.47 -14.57
N SER A 95 -28.06 58.77 -14.24
CA SER A 95 -26.88 59.43 -13.70
C SER A 95 -26.55 58.98 -12.28
N GLU A 96 -27.56 58.76 -11.43
CA GLU A 96 -27.42 58.17 -10.09
C GLU A 96 -26.92 56.73 -10.18
N LEU A 97 -27.52 55.90 -11.04
CA LEU A 97 -27.05 54.53 -11.27
C LEU A 97 -25.58 54.51 -11.70
N LYS A 98 -25.19 55.38 -12.64
CA LYS A 98 -23.80 55.51 -13.08
C LYS A 98 -22.86 55.92 -11.93
N ALA A 99 -23.29 56.79 -11.03
CA ALA A 99 -22.51 57.18 -9.87
C ALA A 99 -22.36 56.01 -8.88
N LYS A 100 -23.46 55.34 -8.55
CA LYS A 100 -23.46 54.17 -7.65
C LYS A 100 -22.65 53.00 -8.20
N LEU A 101 -22.75 52.69 -9.49
CA LEU A 101 -21.94 51.64 -10.12
C LEU A 101 -20.44 51.95 -10.05
N LYS A 102 -20.05 53.23 -10.10
CA LYS A 102 -18.64 53.63 -9.88
C LYS A 102 -18.18 53.45 -8.42
N GLU A 103 -19.08 53.59 -7.45
CA GLU A 103 -18.77 53.37 -6.03
C GLU A 103 -18.75 51.89 -5.65
N VAL A 104 -19.68 51.09 -6.18
CA VAL A 104 -19.80 49.64 -5.95
C VAL A 104 -18.65 48.86 -6.59
N ALA A 105 -18.13 49.37 -7.72
CA ALA A 105 -17.06 48.72 -8.47
C ALA A 105 -15.75 49.53 -8.46
N PRO A 106 -15.03 49.62 -7.33
CA PRO A 106 -13.60 49.82 -7.43
C PRO A 106 -13.02 48.55 -8.03
N LEU A 107 -12.91 48.52 -9.36
CA LEU A 107 -12.26 47.45 -10.14
C LEU A 107 -10.93 47.02 -9.53
N SER A 108 -10.24 47.95 -8.87
CA SER A 108 -9.00 47.75 -8.12
C SER A 108 -9.08 46.69 -7.01
N GLN A 109 -10.21 46.52 -6.32
CA GLN A 109 -10.36 45.50 -5.28
C GLN A 109 -10.54 44.10 -5.88
N LEU A 110 -11.34 43.99 -6.96
CA LEU A 110 -11.50 42.74 -7.70
C LEU A 110 -10.17 42.32 -8.33
N GLU A 111 -9.50 43.26 -9.00
CA GLU A 111 -8.17 43.07 -9.58
C GLU A 111 -7.14 42.65 -8.53
N GLY A 112 -7.20 43.21 -7.32
CA GLY A 112 -6.35 42.82 -6.20
C GLY A 112 -6.51 41.34 -5.83
N THR A 113 -7.75 40.90 -5.60
CA THR A 113 -8.03 39.50 -5.24
C THR A 113 -7.70 38.53 -6.38
N GLN A 114 -7.97 38.91 -7.63
CA GLN A 114 -7.63 38.14 -8.82
C GLN A 114 -6.10 38.02 -9.00
N LYS A 115 -5.36 39.11 -8.76
CA LYS A 115 -3.89 39.14 -8.85
C LYS A 115 -3.27 38.25 -7.77
N GLU A 116 -3.78 38.28 -6.55
CA GLU A 116 -3.32 37.39 -5.47
C GLU A 116 -3.57 35.91 -5.80
N LEU A 117 -4.73 35.58 -6.38
CA LEU A 117 -5.03 34.23 -6.86
C LEU A 117 -4.06 33.79 -7.96
N ASN A 118 -3.80 34.64 -8.95
CA ASN A 118 -2.85 34.36 -10.04
C ASN A 118 -1.42 34.17 -9.52
N VAL A 119 -1.01 34.91 -8.49
CA VAL A 119 0.29 34.73 -7.83
C VAL A 119 0.35 33.37 -7.13
N ALA A 120 -0.72 32.94 -6.45
CA ALA A 120 -0.77 31.60 -5.84
C ALA A 120 -0.74 30.49 -6.91
N LEU A 121 -1.56 30.62 -7.96
CA LEU A 121 -1.66 29.66 -9.06
C LEU A 121 -0.37 29.54 -9.89
N SER A 122 0.43 30.60 -9.99
CA SER A 122 1.73 30.53 -10.69
C SER A 122 2.86 29.97 -9.83
N LYS A 123 2.76 30.08 -8.50
CA LYS A 123 3.75 29.54 -7.56
C LYS A 123 3.55 28.05 -7.30
N TYR A 124 2.32 27.56 -7.25
CA TYR A 124 2.02 26.18 -6.91
C TYR A 124 2.60 25.15 -7.91
N PRO A 125 2.43 25.29 -9.24
CA PRO A 125 3.06 24.41 -10.23
C PRO A 125 4.59 24.41 -10.14
N LYS A 126 5.21 25.57 -9.90
CA LYS A 126 6.67 25.67 -9.74
C LYS A 126 7.18 24.91 -8.52
N LEU A 127 6.40 24.89 -7.43
CA LEU A 127 6.72 24.07 -6.26
C LEU A 127 6.56 22.58 -6.56
N LEU A 128 5.50 22.20 -7.29
CA LEU A 128 5.31 20.82 -7.74
C LEU A 128 6.46 20.35 -8.63
N GLU A 129 6.87 21.13 -9.63
CA GLU A 129 7.99 20.82 -10.53
C GLU A 129 9.33 20.67 -9.78
N LYS A 130 9.51 21.44 -8.70
CA LYS A 130 10.74 21.35 -7.88
C LYS A 130 10.75 20.08 -7.02
N SER A 131 9.60 19.69 -6.49
CA SER A 131 9.47 18.56 -5.56
C SER A 131 9.27 17.22 -6.27
N LEU A 132 8.58 17.22 -7.40
CA LEU A 132 8.35 16.05 -8.26
C LEU A 132 9.34 16.13 -9.41
N ASN A 133 10.39 15.30 -9.40
CA ASN A 133 11.34 15.27 -10.51
C ASN A 133 10.61 14.81 -11.78
N PRO A 134 10.45 15.67 -12.80
CA PRO A 134 9.63 15.36 -13.97
C PRO A 134 10.26 14.31 -14.89
N ASP A 135 11.57 14.05 -14.75
CA ASP A 135 12.30 13.16 -15.64
C ASP A 135 13.08 12.09 -14.86
N ILE A 136 12.35 11.02 -14.50
CA ILE A 136 12.92 9.80 -13.93
C ILE A 136 13.59 8.92 -15.00
N SER A 137 13.34 9.17 -16.29
CA SER A 137 13.84 8.33 -17.39
C SER A 137 15.36 8.29 -17.45
N LYS A 138 16.03 9.36 -17.01
CA LYS A 138 17.49 9.41 -16.93
C LYS A 138 18.08 8.47 -15.87
N SER A 139 17.31 8.08 -14.86
CA SER A 139 17.71 7.07 -13.87
C SER A 139 17.51 5.64 -14.36
N TYR A 140 16.81 5.47 -15.49
CA TYR A 140 16.60 4.18 -16.11
C TYR A 140 17.93 3.58 -16.59
N ARG A 141 18.22 2.39 -16.10
CA ARG A 141 19.17 1.47 -16.71
C ARG A 141 18.38 0.55 -17.63
N ASN A 142 18.96 0.12 -18.74
CA ASN A 142 18.34 -0.93 -19.55
C ASN A 142 18.44 -2.27 -18.81
N VAL A 143 17.62 -2.44 -17.78
CA VAL A 143 17.43 -3.71 -17.09
C VAL A 143 16.47 -4.47 -18.00
N GLY A 144 16.97 -5.51 -18.68
CA GLY A 144 16.19 -6.31 -19.61
C GLY A 144 14.92 -6.80 -18.92
N SER A 145 13.82 -6.09 -19.14
CA SER A 145 12.53 -6.39 -18.55
C SER A 145 11.79 -7.21 -19.58
N ASP A 146 11.48 -8.46 -19.23
CA ASP A 146 10.65 -9.29 -20.07
C ASP A 146 9.25 -8.67 -20.16
N ILE A 147 8.91 -8.17 -21.35
CA ILE A 147 7.65 -7.48 -21.62
C ILE A 147 6.47 -8.41 -21.31
N HIS A 148 6.62 -9.71 -21.60
CA HIS A 148 5.61 -10.72 -21.32
C HIS A 148 5.33 -10.80 -19.81
N THR A 149 6.37 -10.99 -18.99
CA THR A 149 6.25 -10.98 -17.52
C THR A 149 5.60 -9.70 -16.99
N VAL A 150 5.97 -8.52 -17.51
CA VAL A 150 5.36 -7.24 -17.08
C VAL A 150 3.88 -7.20 -17.42
N ASN A 151 3.51 -7.58 -18.64
CA ASN A 151 2.11 -7.61 -19.06
C ASN A 151 1.29 -8.61 -18.23
N GLN A 152 1.85 -9.78 -17.92
CA GLN A 152 1.19 -10.77 -17.05
C GLN A 152 0.95 -10.21 -15.63
N ILE A 153 1.92 -9.48 -15.08
CA ILE A 153 1.79 -8.82 -13.77
C ILE A 153 0.68 -7.75 -13.80
N ILE A 154 0.61 -6.94 -14.86
CA ILE A 154 -0.42 -5.90 -15.03
C ILE A 154 -1.81 -6.54 -15.18
N ALA A 155 -1.96 -7.57 -16.01
CA ALA A 155 -3.22 -8.28 -16.19
C ALA A 155 -3.70 -8.94 -14.89
N SER A 156 -2.78 -9.60 -14.15
CA SER A 156 -3.07 -10.19 -12.85
C SER A 156 -3.46 -9.14 -11.81
N HIS A 157 -2.82 -7.96 -11.85
CA HIS A 157 -3.19 -6.82 -10.99
C HIS A 157 -4.64 -6.38 -11.23
N PHE A 158 -5.08 -6.20 -12.48
CA PHE A 158 -6.48 -5.85 -12.76
C PHE A 158 -7.46 -6.89 -12.24
N CYS A 159 -7.16 -8.18 -12.42
CA CYS A 159 -8.00 -9.26 -11.89
C CYS A 159 -8.06 -9.24 -10.35
N ARG A 160 -6.94 -8.96 -9.70
CA ARG A 160 -6.84 -8.91 -8.23
C ARG A 160 -7.62 -7.74 -7.63
N GLU A 161 -7.59 -6.58 -8.28
CA GLU A 161 -8.37 -5.39 -7.87
C GLU A 161 -9.87 -5.50 -8.26
N GLY A 162 -10.28 -6.59 -8.91
CA GLY A 162 -11.67 -6.81 -9.33
C GLY A 162 -12.06 -6.07 -10.61
N HIS A 163 -11.08 -5.48 -11.30
CA HIS A 163 -11.24 -4.79 -12.59
C HIS A 163 -11.19 -5.79 -13.77
N PHE A 164 -12.15 -6.72 -13.79
CA PHE A 164 -12.17 -7.84 -14.73
C PHE A 164 -12.28 -7.41 -16.20
N ASP A 165 -13.14 -6.43 -16.51
CA ASP A 165 -13.35 -5.95 -17.89
C ASP A 165 -12.08 -5.26 -18.43
N LEU A 166 -11.42 -4.46 -17.60
CA LEU A 166 -10.13 -3.84 -17.92
C LEU A 166 -9.04 -4.88 -18.12
N GLY A 167 -9.03 -5.93 -17.28
CA GLY A 167 -8.14 -7.08 -17.42
C GLY A 167 -8.31 -7.78 -18.77
N ASP A 168 -9.55 -8.04 -19.20
CA ASP A 168 -9.84 -8.66 -20.50
C ASP A 168 -9.39 -7.79 -21.67
N CYS A 169 -9.73 -6.49 -21.64
CA CYS A 169 -9.27 -5.55 -22.65
C CYS A 169 -7.74 -5.56 -22.76
N PHE A 170 -7.05 -5.45 -21.62
CA PHE A 170 -5.60 -5.44 -21.56
C PHE A 170 -4.99 -6.75 -22.10
N VAL A 171 -5.51 -7.92 -21.68
CA VAL A 171 -5.04 -9.23 -22.15
C VAL A 171 -5.19 -9.37 -23.67
N ASN A 172 -6.31 -8.93 -24.22
CA ASN A 172 -6.57 -8.98 -25.66
C ASN A 172 -5.63 -8.06 -26.44
N GLU A 173 -5.40 -6.83 -25.94
CA GLU A 173 -4.50 -5.86 -26.58
C GLU A 173 -3.02 -6.27 -26.47
N ALA A 174 -2.60 -6.73 -25.30
CA ALA A 174 -1.22 -7.18 -25.03
C ALA A 174 -0.90 -8.56 -25.63
N ARG A 175 -1.91 -9.31 -26.08
CA ARG A 175 -1.81 -10.69 -26.60
C ARG A 175 -1.21 -11.67 -25.59
N GLU A 176 -1.68 -11.59 -24.34
CA GLU A 176 -1.22 -12.41 -23.20
C GLU A 176 -2.28 -13.40 -22.70
N PRO A 177 -2.65 -14.43 -23.49
CA PRO A 177 -3.74 -15.34 -23.13
C PRO A 177 -3.48 -16.13 -21.84
N GLU A 178 -2.21 -16.32 -21.45
CA GLU A 178 -1.82 -17.03 -20.22
C GLU A 178 -2.33 -16.34 -18.95
N ALA A 179 -2.43 -15.00 -18.96
CA ALA A 179 -2.93 -14.24 -17.83
C ALA A 179 -4.43 -14.42 -17.58
N ALA A 180 -5.20 -14.82 -18.61
CA ALA A 180 -6.65 -15.02 -18.51
C ALA A 180 -7.03 -16.19 -17.58
N GLY A 181 -6.14 -17.19 -17.40
CA GLY A 181 -6.39 -18.36 -16.57
C GLY A 181 -6.57 -18.04 -15.07
N GLN A 182 -6.03 -16.91 -14.60
CA GLN A 182 -6.12 -16.50 -13.20
C GLN A 182 -7.47 -15.83 -12.87
N LYS A 183 -8.15 -15.28 -13.88
CA LYS A 183 -9.38 -14.49 -13.72
C LYS A 183 -10.50 -15.28 -13.02
N SER A 184 -10.70 -16.53 -13.40
CA SER A 184 -11.78 -17.38 -12.85
C SER A 184 -11.70 -17.52 -11.33
N HIS A 185 -10.48 -17.63 -10.81
CA HIS A 185 -10.24 -17.78 -9.39
C HIS A 185 -10.54 -16.48 -8.63
N PHE A 186 -10.08 -15.33 -9.13
CA PHE A 186 -10.42 -14.03 -8.54
C PHE A 186 -11.91 -13.73 -8.63
N LEU A 187 -12.58 -14.10 -9.73
CA LEU A 187 -14.03 -13.97 -9.86
C LEU A 187 -14.77 -14.75 -8.77
N GLN A 188 -14.37 -16.01 -8.53
CA GLN A 188 -14.92 -16.81 -7.44
C GLN A 188 -14.68 -16.15 -6.08
N MET A 189 -13.47 -15.64 -5.83
CA MET A 189 -13.15 -14.93 -4.59
C MET A 189 -14.08 -13.72 -4.39
N TYR A 190 -14.24 -12.86 -5.40
CA TYR A 190 -15.11 -11.68 -5.32
C TYR A 190 -16.59 -12.05 -5.16
N GLN A 191 -17.07 -13.15 -5.77
CA GLN A 191 -18.43 -13.66 -5.53
C GLN A 191 -18.65 -14.04 -4.06
N ILE A 192 -17.67 -14.68 -3.43
CA ILE A 192 -17.74 -15.02 -2.01
C ILE A 192 -17.71 -13.74 -1.16
N LEU A 193 -16.81 -12.80 -1.45
CA LEU A 193 -16.69 -11.53 -0.73
C LEU A 193 -17.97 -10.69 -0.81
N GLU A 194 -18.62 -10.66 -1.98
CA GLU A 194 -19.88 -9.94 -2.16
C GLU A 194 -21.04 -10.59 -1.40
N ALA A 195 -21.08 -11.94 -1.36
CA ALA A 195 -22.01 -12.65 -0.49
C ALA A 195 -21.78 -12.32 1.00
N MET A 196 -20.51 -12.24 1.43
CA MET A 196 -20.17 -11.84 2.80
C MET A 196 -20.63 -10.42 3.13
N ARG A 197 -20.46 -9.46 2.20
CA ARG A 197 -20.98 -8.09 2.36
C ARG A 197 -22.49 -8.07 2.57
N SER A 198 -23.20 -8.96 1.87
CA SER A 198 -24.65 -9.18 2.02
C SER A 198 -25.03 -10.02 3.25
N ARG A 199 -24.11 -10.22 4.21
CA ARG A 199 -24.30 -11.04 5.42
C ARG A 199 -24.64 -12.51 5.14
N ASN A 200 -24.17 -13.03 4.01
CA ASN A 200 -24.27 -14.44 3.64
C ASN A 200 -22.88 -15.12 3.67
N LEU A 201 -22.65 -15.95 4.69
CA LEU A 201 -21.39 -16.69 4.87
C LEU A 201 -21.39 -18.08 4.22
N GLU A 202 -22.50 -18.50 3.62
CA GLU A 202 -22.62 -19.86 3.07
C GLU A 202 -21.55 -20.15 2.00
N PRO A 203 -21.30 -19.27 1.01
CA PRO A 203 -20.27 -19.51 0.01
C PRO A 203 -18.86 -19.58 0.60
N ALA A 204 -18.57 -18.76 1.63
CA ALA A 204 -17.29 -18.76 2.33
C ALA A 204 -17.06 -20.04 3.13
N LEU A 205 -18.10 -20.53 3.82
CA LEU A 205 -18.06 -21.78 4.57
C LEU A 205 -17.91 -22.99 3.65
N SER A 206 -18.63 -23.01 2.52
CA SER A 206 -18.52 -24.05 1.49
C SER A 206 -17.11 -24.11 0.90
N TRP A 207 -16.54 -22.94 0.57
CA TRP A 207 -15.16 -22.82 0.12
C TRP A 207 -14.16 -23.31 1.17
N ALA A 208 -14.32 -22.93 2.44
CA ALA A 208 -13.42 -23.33 3.51
C ALA A 208 -13.47 -24.85 3.76
N THR A 209 -14.67 -25.44 3.73
CA THR A 209 -14.88 -26.89 3.86
C THR A 209 -14.21 -27.64 2.70
N THR A 210 -14.37 -27.16 1.47
CA THR A 210 -13.77 -27.76 0.27
C THR A 210 -12.24 -27.72 0.31
N ASN A 211 -11.66 -26.69 0.92
CA ASN A 211 -10.21 -26.48 0.99
C ASN A 211 -9.61 -26.84 2.36
N ASN A 212 -10.35 -27.52 3.23
CA ASN A 212 -10.02 -27.72 4.65
C ASN A 212 -8.61 -28.30 4.85
N GLU A 213 -8.28 -29.39 4.15
CA GLU A 213 -6.97 -30.04 4.29
C GLU A 213 -5.80 -29.10 3.96
N LYS A 214 -5.92 -28.30 2.89
CA LYS A 214 -4.89 -27.33 2.50
C LYS A 214 -4.78 -26.19 3.52
N LEU A 215 -5.92 -25.72 4.05
CA LEU A 215 -5.96 -24.68 5.08
C LEU A 215 -5.36 -25.16 6.41
N LYS A 216 -5.56 -26.43 6.79
CA LYS A 216 -4.91 -27.02 7.96
C LYS A 216 -3.41 -27.14 7.79
N LEU A 217 -2.93 -27.55 6.61
CA LEU A 217 -1.50 -27.63 6.31
C LEU A 217 -0.81 -26.26 6.37
N SER A 218 -1.49 -25.18 5.97
CA SER A 218 -0.98 -23.81 6.12
C SER A 218 -1.11 -23.24 7.54
N GLY A 219 -1.71 -23.99 8.48
CA GLY A 219 -1.95 -23.54 9.85
C GLY A 219 -3.07 -22.52 9.99
N SER A 220 -3.88 -22.33 8.95
CA SER A 220 -4.96 -21.35 8.90
C SER A 220 -6.11 -21.66 9.88
N ASP A 221 -6.67 -20.62 10.48
CA ASP A 221 -7.81 -20.69 11.40
C ASP A 221 -9.10 -20.07 10.82
N ILE A 222 -9.10 -19.77 9.52
CA ILE A 222 -10.20 -19.07 8.83
C ILE A 222 -11.54 -19.81 8.96
N GLU A 223 -11.53 -21.14 8.89
CA GLU A 223 -12.73 -21.98 8.97
C GLU A 223 -13.46 -21.79 10.32
N MET A 224 -12.70 -21.79 11.43
CA MET A 224 -13.26 -21.54 12.75
C MET A 224 -13.79 -20.10 12.88
N LYS A 225 -13.08 -19.12 12.33
CA LYS A 225 -13.51 -17.71 12.33
C LYS A 225 -14.81 -17.50 11.54
N LEU A 226 -14.99 -18.19 10.42
CA LEU A 226 -16.23 -18.19 9.63
C LEU A 226 -17.38 -18.82 10.43
N HIS A 227 -17.16 -19.99 11.04
CA HIS A 227 -18.16 -20.64 11.88
C HIS A 227 -18.56 -19.79 13.08
N ARG A 228 -17.61 -19.09 13.71
CA ARG A 228 -17.88 -18.12 14.77
C ARG A 228 -18.81 -17.01 14.28
N GLN A 229 -18.50 -16.38 13.15
CA GLN A 229 -19.31 -15.28 12.63
C GLN A 229 -20.72 -15.75 12.25
N GLN A 230 -20.83 -16.94 11.66
CA GLN A 230 -22.12 -17.55 11.32
C GLN A 230 -22.94 -17.90 12.57
N PHE A 231 -22.30 -18.38 13.63
CA PHE A 231 -22.95 -18.64 14.91
C PHE A 231 -23.56 -17.35 15.50
N VAL A 232 -22.83 -16.24 15.49
CA VAL A 232 -23.32 -14.94 15.99
C VAL A 232 -24.52 -14.46 15.16
N GLU A 233 -24.46 -14.57 13.83
CA GLU A 233 -25.59 -14.23 12.94
C GLU A 233 -26.83 -15.09 13.21
N ILE A 234 -26.65 -16.40 13.40
CA ILE A 234 -27.75 -17.32 13.74
C ILE A 234 -28.33 -16.97 15.10
N LEU A 235 -27.50 -16.65 16.09
CA LEU A 235 -27.95 -16.25 17.42
C LEU A 235 -28.81 -14.99 17.39
N GLN A 236 -28.45 -14.02 16.52
CA GLN A 236 -29.25 -12.81 16.33
C GLN A 236 -30.56 -13.08 15.59
N LYS A 237 -30.54 -13.89 14.52
CA LYS A 237 -31.71 -14.09 13.63
C LYS A 237 -32.68 -15.18 14.09
N ARG A 238 -32.16 -16.28 14.64
CA ARG A 238 -32.91 -17.51 14.99
C ARG A 238 -32.90 -17.80 16.49
N GLY A 239 -32.25 -16.96 17.29
CA GLY A 239 -32.21 -17.11 18.74
C GLY A 239 -31.42 -18.32 19.23
N ARG A 240 -31.73 -18.74 20.45
CA ARG A 240 -30.94 -19.73 21.21
C ARG A 240 -30.90 -21.11 20.56
N ASP A 241 -32.06 -21.62 20.16
CA ASP A 241 -32.18 -22.99 19.66
C ASP A 241 -31.45 -23.19 18.34
N GLY A 242 -31.55 -22.21 17.43
CA GLY A 242 -30.81 -22.21 16.16
C GLY A 242 -29.30 -22.20 16.37
N ALA A 243 -28.82 -21.33 17.27
CA ALA A 243 -27.40 -21.20 17.56
C ALA A 243 -26.83 -22.47 18.22
N LEU A 244 -27.59 -23.05 19.15
CA LEU A 244 -27.22 -24.30 19.83
C LEU A 244 -27.17 -25.48 18.85
N SER A 245 -28.14 -25.59 17.95
CA SER A 245 -28.12 -26.60 16.89
C SER A 245 -26.89 -26.44 16.01
N TYR A 246 -26.58 -25.21 15.59
CA TYR A 246 -25.41 -24.93 14.76
C TYR A 246 -24.09 -25.30 15.46
N ALA A 247 -23.92 -24.87 16.72
CA ALA A 247 -22.72 -25.16 17.50
C ALA A 247 -22.50 -26.67 17.67
N ARG A 248 -23.55 -27.45 17.93
CA ARG A 248 -23.47 -28.91 18.07
C ARG A 248 -22.99 -29.60 16.80
N THR A 249 -23.38 -29.08 15.63
CA THR A 249 -22.99 -29.65 14.34
C THR A 249 -21.56 -29.28 13.95
N PHE A 250 -21.16 -28.02 14.10
CA PHE A 250 -19.93 -27.51 13.46
C PHE A 250 -18.75 -27.27 14.40
N PHE A 251 -18.95 -27.08 15.71
CA PHE A 251 -17.83 -26.85 16.64
C PHE A 251 -17.04 -28.08 17.11
N PRO A 252 -17.55 -29.33 17.12
CA PRO A 252 -16.79 -30.48 17.64
C PRO A 252 -15.37 -30.65 17.06
N PRO A 253 -15.13 -30.49 15.74
CA PRO A 253 -13.78 -30.61 15.16
C PRO A 253 -12.78 -29.57 15.70
N PHE A 254 -13.26 -28.43 16.17
CA PHE A 254 -12.44 -27.31 16.66
C PHE A 254 -12.20 -27.34 18.17
N ALA A 255 -12.87 -28.23 18.89
CA ALA A 255 -12.90 -28.25 20.36
C ALA A 255 -11.50 -28.33 20.99
N THR A 256 -10.59 -29.13 20.43
CA THR A 256 -9.24 -29.31 20.99
C THR A 256 -8.41 -28.03 20.96
N LYS A 257 -8.49 -27.25 19.89
CA LYS A 257 -7.66 -26.05 19.66
C LYS A 257 -8.35 -24.75 20.13
N TYR A 258 -9.67 -24.67 20.02
CA TYR A 258 -10.45 -23.43 20.21
C TYR A 258 -11.45 -23.49 21.37
N LEU A 259 -11.23 -24.38 22.36
CA LEU A 259 -12.18 -24.59 23.46
C LEU A 259 -12.57 -23.31 24.21
N THR A 260 -11.61 -22.43 24.48
CA THR A 260 -11.85 -21.15 25.19
C THR A 260 -12.79 -20.24 24.40
N GLU A 261 -12.59 -20.16 23.10
CA GLU A 261 -13.46 -19.38 22.21
C GLU A 261 -14.85 -20.01 22.10
N ILE A 262 -14.92 -21.34 21.95
CA ILE A 262 -16.20 -22.06 21.93
C ILE A 262 -16.98 -21.82 23.23
N ARG A 263 -16.33 -21.91 24.41
CA ARG A 263 -16.98 -21.60 25.71
C ARG A 263 -17.52 -20.18 25.74
N ARG A 264 -16.77 -19.20 25.21
CA ARG A 264 -17.22 -17.82 25.08
C ARG A 264 -18.48 -17.73 24.20
N LEU A 265 -18.51 -18.39 23.04
CA LEU A 265 -19.69 -18.42 22.17
C LEU A 265 -20.89 -19.12 22.83
N MET A 266 -20.65 -20.22 23.55
CA MET A 266 -21.71 -20.92 24.27
C MET A 266 -22.32 -20.06 25.39
N THR A 267 -21.51 -19.24 26.07
CA THR A 267 -22.02 -18.32 27.11
C THR A 267 -22.77 -17.12 26.53
N CYS A 268 -22.48 -16.71 25.29
CA CYS A 268 -23.24 -15.68 24.57
C CYS A 268 -24.72 -16.06 24.36
N ILE A 269 -25.04 -17.35 24.30
CA ILE A 269 -26.41 -17.84 24.09
C ILE A 269 -27.36 -17.34 25.20
N LEU A 270 -26.85 -17.14 26.42
CA LEU A 270 -27.62 -16.62 27.55
C LEU A 270 -28.16 -15.20 27.29
N TRP A 271 -27.53 -14.47 26.36
CA TRP A 271 -27.84 -13.09 26.00
C TRP A 271 -28.57 -12.98 24.66
N ALA A 272 -29.17 -14.06 24.16
CA ALA A 272 -29.94 -14.03 22.91
C ALA A 272 -31.01 -12.92 22.93
N GLY A 273 -31.05 -12.10 21.88
CA GLY A 273 -31.93 -10.95 21.77
C GLY A 273 -31.51 -9.70 22.54
N LYS A 274 -30.41 -9.76 23.32
CA LYS A 274 -29.85 -8.63 24.10
C LYS A 274 -28.31 -8.59 24.04
N LEU A 275 -27.73 -9.10 22.95
CA LEU A 275 -26.29 -9.32 22.84
C LEU A 275 -25.50 -7.99 22.77
N ASP A 276 -26.13 -6.94 22.27
CA ASP A 276 -25.67 -5.54 22.25
C ASP A 276 -25.43 -4.96 23.66
N SER A 277 -26.27 -5.35 24.63
CA SER A 277 -26.15 -4.94 26.03
C SER A 277 -25.29 -5.87 26.89
N SER A 278 -24.70 -6.90 26.28
CA SER A 278 -23.97 -7.95 26.99
C SER A 278 -22.46 -7.68 27.07
N PRO A 279 -21.72 -8.42 27.92
CA PRO A 279 -20.25 -8.42 27.92
C PRO A 279 -19.62 -8.91 26.60
N TYR A 280 -20.43 -9.39 25.64
CA TYR A 280 -20.00 -9.93 24.35
C TYR A 280 -20.40 -9.02 23.17
N SER A 281 -20.77 -7.78 23.44
CA SER A 281 -21.18 -6.80 22.41
C SER A 281 -20.09 -6.56 21.35
N ASP A 282 -18.83 -6.79 21.70
CA ASP A 282 -17.71 -6.74 20.75
C ASP A 282 -17.89 -7.72 19.59
N LEU A 283 -18.51 -8.89 19.81
CA LEU A 283 -18.78 -9.88 18.75
C LEU A 283 -19.70 -9.34 17.65
N LEU A 284 -20.49 -8.30 17.94
CA LEU A 284 -21.39 -7.66 16.98
C LEU A 284 -20.70 -6.59 16.13
N SER A 285 -19.44 -6.25 16.43
CA SER A 285 -18.72 -5.19 15.72
C SER A 285 -18.68 -5.46 14.21
N PRO A 286 -19.09 -4.50 13.36
CA PRO A 286 -19.05 -4.67 11.91
C PRO A 286 -17.62 -4.87 11.39
N VAL A 287 -16.61 -4.37 12.11
CA VAL A 287 -15.18 -4.53 11.80
C VAL A 287 -14.79 -6.00 11.67
N HIS A 288 -15.49 -6.92 12.34
CA HIS A 288 -15.22 -8.35 12.20
C HIS A 288 -15.51 -8.88 10.80
N TRP A 289 -16.48 -8.31 10.08
CA TRP A 289 -16.79 -8.70 8.70
C TRP A 289 -15.68 -8.28 7.76
N ASP A 290 -15.23 -7.03 7.87
CA ASP A 290 -14.17 -6.48 7.02
C ASP A 290 -12.87 -7.27 7.22
N LYS A 291 -12.48 -7.51 8.48
CA LYS A 291 -11.30 -8.33 8.80
C LYS A 291 -11.40 -9.77 8.32
N LEU A 292 -12.59 -10.35 8.38
CA LEU A 292 -12.82 -11.73 7.95
C LEU A 292 -12.78 -11.84 6.41
N ALA A 293 -13.29 -10.82 5.72
CA ALA A 293 -13.22 -10.69 4.27
C ALA A 293 -11.77 -10.53 3.78
N GLU A 294 -10.99 -9.66 4.43
CA GLU A 294 -9.56 -9.49 4.15
C GLU A 294 -8.76 -10.78 4.40
N GLU A 295 -9.01 -11.46 5.53
CA GLU A 295 -8.34 -12.73 5.83
C GLU A 295 -8.75 -13.82 4.84
N LEU A 296 -10.02 -13.90 4.44
CA LEU A 296 -10.47 -14.82 3.40
C LEU A 296 -9.72 -14.57 2.08
N ALA A 297 -9.65 -13.32 1.63
CA ALA A 297 -8.94 -12.95 0.40
C ALA A 297 -7.45 -13.35 0.46
N ARG A 298 -6.80 -13.14 1.62
CA ARG A 298 -5.42 -13.58 1.88
C ARG A 298 -5.26 -15.09 1.78
N GLN A 299 -6.12 -15.84 2.46
CA GLN A 299 -6.07 -17.31 2.42
C GLN A 299 -6.36 -17.85 1.02
N PHE A 300 -7.27 -17.20 0.28
CA PHE A 300 -7.56 -17.53 -1.10
C PHE A 300 -6.34 -17.35 -2.01
N CYS A 301 -5.64 -16.22 -1.90
CA CYS A 301 -4.38 -15.98 -2.61
C CYS A 301 -3.31 -17.02 -2.27
N ASN A 302 -3.13 -17.31 -0.98
CA ASN A 302 -2.15 -18.28 -0.52
C ASN A 302 -2.42 -19.68 -1.10
N LEU A 303 -3.68 -20.12 -1.17
CA LEU A 303 -4.05 -21.41 -1.75
C LEU A 303 -3.82 -21.50 -3.27
N MET A 304 -3.87 -20.35 -3.96
CA MET A 304 -3.50 -20.25 -5.38
C MET A 304 -1.98 -20.20 -5.60
N GLY A 305 -1.17 -20.19 -4.53
CA GLY A 305 0.27 -19.96 -4.64
C GLY A 305 0.62 -18.54 -5.08
N GLN A 306 -0.27 -17.58 -4.84
CA GLN A 306 -0.10 -16.18 -5.20
C GLN A 306 0.10 -15.33 -3.94
N SER A 307 0.87 -14.25 -4.04
CA SER A 307 0.99 -13.26 -2.96
C SER A 307 -0.38 -12.64 -2.67
N TYR A 308 -0.63 -12.11 -1.46
CA TYR A 308 -1.85 -11.33 -1.20
C TYR A 308 -1.73 -9.89 -1.75
N GLU A 309 -0.56 -9.28 -1.58
CA GLU A 309 -0.23 -8.01 -2.20
C GLU A 309 -0.01 -8.19 -3.70
N SER A 310 -0.39 -7.19 -4.51
CA SER A 310 -0.11 -7.23 -5.94
C SER A 310 1.39 -7.04 -6.21
N PRO A 311 2.04 -7.91 -7.00
CA PRO A 311 3.44 -7.73 -7.37
C PRO A 311 3.71 -6.38 -8.05
N LEU A 312 2.73 -5.84 -8.78
CA LEU A 312 2.83 -4.51 -9.41
C LEU A 312 2.92 -3.41 -8.34
N SER A 313 1.97 -3.40 -7.40
CA SER A 313 1.92 -2.42 -6.31
C SER A 313 3.18 -2.46 -5.46
N VAL A 314 3.63 -3.66 -5.11
CA VAL A 314 4.86 -3.88 -4.34
C VAL A 314 6.09 -3.38 -5.10
N THR A 315 6.19 -3.69 -6.39
CA THR A 315 7.33 -3.26 -7.23
C THR A 315 7.37 -1.74 -7.36
N ILE A 316 6.22 -1.10 -7.56
CA ILE A 316 6.12 0.37 -7.60
C ILE A 316 6.51 0.98 -6.25
N ALA A 317 6.03 0.43 -5.14
CA ALA A 317 6.37 0.92 -3.80
C ALA A 317 7.88 0.82 -3.51
N ALA A 318 8.49 -0.33 -3.81
CA ALA A 318 9.94 -0.52 -3.70
C ALA A 318 10.71 0.44 -4.63
N GLY A 319 10.22 0.64 -5.85
CA GLY A 319 10.76 1.58 -6.82
C GLY A 319 10.75 3.02 -6.31
N ILE A 320 9.63 3.47 -5.73
CA ILE A 320 9.50 4.79 -5.11
C ILE A 320 10.50 4.97 -3.97
N GLN A 321 10.70 3.96 -3.13
CA GLN A 321 11.67 4.00 -2.04
C GLN A 321 13.12 4.10 -2.56
N GLY A 322 13.46 3.36 -3.62
CA GLY A 322 14.80 3.35 -4.20
C GLY A 322 15.11 4.56 -5.09
N LEU A 323 14.10 5.18 -5.68
CA LEU A 323 14.23 6.23 -6.69
C LEU A 323 15.10 7.42 -6.26
N PRO A 324 14.99 7.99 -5.04
CA PRO A 324 15.83 9.12 -4.62
C PRO A 324 17.33 8.79 -4.66
N THR A 325 17.71 7.56 -4.31
CA THR A 325 19.11 7.10 -4.36
C THR A 325 19.58 6.96 -5.80
N LEU A 326 18.73 6.39 -6.68
CA LEU A 326 19.03 6.27 -8.11
C LEU A 326 19.20 7.63 -8.80
N LEU A 327 18.35 8.60 -8.46
CA LEU A 327 18.44 9.96 -8.98
C LEU A 327 19.70 10.69 -8.53
N LYS A 328 20.09 10.57 -7.25
CA LYS A 328 21.34 11.14 -6.74
C LYS A 328 22.55 10.52 -7.43
N LEU A 329 22.54 9.20 -7.60
CA LEU A 329 23.63 8.47 -8.23
C LEU A 329 23.78 8.85 -9.71
N MET A 330 22.67 9.00 -10.43
CA MET A 330 22.65 9.52 -11.79
C MET A 330 23.33 10.89 -11.88
N ASN A 331 23.02 11.84 -10.97
CA ASN A 331 23.64 13.16 -10.98
C ASN A 331 25.18 13.08 -10.81
N VAL A 332 25.67 12.16 -9.96
CA VAL A 332 27.11 11.91 -9.79
C VAL A 332 27.74 11.28 -11.05
N MET A 333 26.99 10.42 -11.74
CA MET A 333 27.44 9.73 -12.94
C MET A 333 27.25 10.55 -14.23
N THR A 334 26.85 11.82 -14.11
CA THR A 334 26.70 12.74 -15.25
C THR A 334 28.03 12.85 -16.00
N GLY A 335 28.05 12.46 -17.29
CA GLY A 335 29.25 12.40 -18.13
C GLY A 335 29.85 11.00 -18.31
N LYS A 336 29.44 10.01 -17.50
CA LYS A 336 29.90 8.61 -17.59
C LYS A 336 28.77 7.64 -17.97
N LYS A 337 27.99 8.01 -18.99
CA LYS A 337 26.77 7.28 -19.39
C LYS A 337 27.06 5.81 -19.79
N GLN A 338 28.18 5.54 -20.45
CA GLN A 338 28.54 4.16 -20.84
C GLN A 338 28.86 3.28 -19.62
N GLU A 339 29.63 3.79 -18.64
CA GLU A 339 29.90 3.08 -17.38
C GLU A 339 28.60 2.84 -16.60
N TRP A 340 27.71 3.83 -16.56
CA TRP A 340 26.40 3.70 -15.92
C TRP A 340 25.55 2.57 -16.52
N GLN A 341 25.55 2.43 -17.85
CA GLN A 341 24.75 1.42 -18.56
C GLN A 341 25.38 0.02 -18.50
N SER A 342 26.70 -0.11 -18.36
CA SER A 342 27.40 -1.40 -18.29
C SER A 342 27.55 -1.96 -16.87
N MET A 343 27.28 -1.17 -15.84
CA MET A 343 27.33 -1.59 -14.44
C MET A 343 26.28 -2.66 -14.12
N LYS A 344 26.75 -3.88 -13.82
CA LYS A 344 25.89 -5.00 -13.37
C LYS A 344 25.30 -4.79 -11.97
N GLN A 345 25.98 -4.02 -11.12
CA GLN A 345 25.56 -3.74 -9.74
C GLN A 345 25.61 -2.24 -9.46
N LEU A 346 24.85 -1.81 -8.45
CA LEU A 346 24.91 -0.43 -7.98
C LEU A 346 26.12 -0.26 -7.06
N PRO A 347 26.89 0.84 -7.18
CA PRO A 347 28.05 1.12 -6.32
C PRO A 347 27.64 1.51 -4.89
N VAL A 348 26.36 1.80 -4.67
CA VAL A 348 25.77 2.12 -3.36
C VAL A 348 24.59 1.20 -3.09
N PRO A 349 24.40 0.76 -1.84
CA PRO A 349 23.23 -0.01 -1.47
C PRO A 349 21.96 0.85 -1.61
N VAL A 350 20.90 0.24 -2.12
CA VAL A 350 19.55 0.81 -2.05
C VAL A 350 18.88 0.19 -0.84
N ASP A 351 18.80 0.95 0.24
CA ASP A 351 18.17 0.51 1.48
C ASP A 351 16.65 0.45 1.27
N LEU A 352 16.12 -0.76 1.04
CA LEU A 352 14.69 -1.05 1.04
C LEU A 352 14.27 -1.61 2.39
N ASP A 353 13.04 -1.30 2.80
CA ASP A 353 12.47 -1.83 4.04
C ASP A 353 12.30 -3.36 3.99
N ARG A 354 12.21 -3.97 5.17
CA ARG A 354 12.14 -5.44 5.31
C ARG A 354 10.96 -6.07 4.58
N GLU A 355 9.89 -5.32 4.35
CA GLU A 355 8.71 -5.76 3.61
C GLU A 355 8.98 -6.04 2.12
N PHE A 356 10.08 -5.50 1.56
CA PHE A 356 10.50 -5.74 0.19
C PHE A 356 11.57 -6.86 0.05
N GLN A 357 11.86 -7.57 1.13
CA GLN A 357 12.87 -8.64 1.17
C GLN A 357 12.20 -10.01 1.02
N PHE A 358 11.93 -10.40 -0.23
CA PHE A 358 11.19 -11.63 -0.56
C PHE A 358 12.04 -12.92 -0.58
N HIS A 359 13.36 -12.78 -0.68
CA HIS A 359 14.28 -13.90 -0.79
C HIS A 359 15.40 -13.77 0.22
N SER A 360 15.72 -14.89 0.88
CA SER A 360 16.93 -14.99 1.68
C SER A 360 18.15 -14.92 0.76
N ILE A 361 18.99 -13.91 0.98
CA ILE A 361 20.25 -13.77 0.25
C ILE A 361 21.39 -14.13 1.20
N PHE A 362 22.25 -15.05 0.78
CA PHE A 362 23.51 -15.31 1.45
C PHE A 362 24.66 -14.64 0.70
N VAL A 363 25.48 -13.85 1.41
CA VAL A 363 26.74 -13.31 0.89
C VAL A 363 27.88 -14.02 1.59
N CYS A 364 28.77 -14.65 0.82
CA CYS A 364 29.92 -15.34 1.35
C CYS A 364 30.80 -14.37 2.12
N PRO A 365 31.09 -14.58 3.41
CA PRO A 365 31.82 -13.57 4.17
C PRO A 365 33.33 -13.59 3.86
N VAL A 366 33.83 -14.62 3.16
CA VAL A 366 35.21 -14.72 2.66
C VAL A 366 35.36 -14.09 1.27
N SER A 367 34.55 -14.52 0.30
CA SER A 367 34.67 -14.01 -1.07
C SER A 367 33.92 -12.69 -1.30
N ARG A 368 32.98 -12.36 -0.40
CA ARG A 368 32.04 -11.23 -0.51
C ARG A 368 31.10 -11.32 -1.71
N ASP A 369 31.03 -12.49 -2.35
CA ASP A 369 30.11 -12.76 -3.43
C ASP A 369 28.78 -13.27 -2.89
N GLN A 370 27.68 -12.87 -3.54
CA GLN A 370 26.36 -13.47 -3.32
C GLN A 370 26.35 -14.94 -3.78
N ALA A 371 25.72 -15.81 -3.01
CA ALA A 371 25.52 -17.20 -3.40
C ALA A 371 24.60 -17.33 -4.63
N THR A 372 24.89 -18.30 -5.48
CA THR A 372 24.09 -18.66 -6.67
C THR A 372 23.79 -20.16 -6.66
N GLU A 373 22.99 -20.65 -7.61
CA GLU A 373 22.73 -22.09 -7.75
C GLU A 373 24.02 -22.89 -8.03
N GLU A 374 24.95 -22.30 -8.80
CA GLU A 374 26.25 -22.91 -9.13
C GLU A 374 27.28 -22.74 -8.00
N ASN A 375 27.12 -21.69 -7.18
CA ASN A 375 27.97 -21.39 -6.02
C ASN A 375 27.13 -21.27 -4.73
N PRO A 376 26.51 -22.38 -4.28
CA PRO A 376 25.54 -22.33 -3.20
C PRO A 376 26.23 -22.14 -1.84
N PRO A 377 25.48 -21.71 -0.82
CA PRO A 377 25.94 -21.67 0.55
C PRO A 377 26.08 -23.09 1.10
N MET A 378 27.23 -23.38 1.69
CA MET A 378 27.57 -24.69 2.23
C MET A 378 27.77 -24.57 3.74
N LEU A 379 26.92 -25.25 4.51
CA LEU A 379 27.05 -25.41 5.95
C LEU A 379 28.18 -26.38 6.26
N MET A 380 29.17 -25.91 6.99
CA MET A 380 30.29 -26.72 7.45
C MET A 380 29.95 -27.43 8.76
N SER A 381 30.69 -28.49 9.12
CA SER A 381 30.47 -29.26 10.36
C SER A 381 30.74 -28.49 11.67
N CYS A 382 31.23 -27.26 11.59
CA CYS A 382 31.35 -26.32 12.71
C CYS A 382 30.12 -25.42 12.90
N GLY A 383 29.16 -25.41 11.97
CA GLY A 383 27.99 -24.53 11.98
C GLY A 383 28.15 -23.22 11.21
N HIS A 384 29.36 -22.87 10.77
CA HIS A 384 29.57 -21.71 9.89
C HIS A 384 29.26 -22.06 8.43
N VAL A 385 28.92 -21.04 7.64
CA VAL A 385 28.50 -21.18 6.24
C VAL A 385 29.47 -20.42 5.34
N LEU A 386 29.89 -21.02 4.23
CA LEU A 386 30.69 -20.40 3.16
C LEU A 386 30.15 -20.84 1.80
N CYS A 387 30.36 -20.05 0.76
CA CYS A 387 30.00 -20.49 -0.60
C CYS A 387 30.90 -21.66 -1.07
N LYS A 388 30.34 -22.55 -1.88
CA LYS A 388 31.01 -23.75 -2.43
C LYS A 388 32.39 -23.45 -3.02
N GLN A 389 32.51 -22.41 -3.86
CA GLN A 389 33.78 -22.01 -4.46
C GLN A 389 34.82 -21.55 -3.43
N SER A 390 34.38 -20.92 -2.33
CA SER A 390 35.30 -20.52 -1.24
C SER A 390 35.85 -21.74 -0.51
N ILE A 391 35.01 -22.75 -0.26
CA ILE A 391 35.42 -24.02 0.33
C ILE A 391 36.40 -24.75 -0.59
N THR A 392 36.09 -24.85 -1.89
CA THR A 392 36.96 -25.49 -2.89
C THR A 392 38.34 -24.83 -2.96
N LYS A 393 38.42 -23.50 -2.89
CA LYS A 393 39.69 -22.77 -2.84
C LYS A 393 40.45 -23.02 -1.54
N LEU A 394 39.77 -23.03 -0.39
CA LEU A 394 40.38 -23.31 0.92
C LEU A 394 40.91 -24.74 1.03
N SER A 395 40.27 -25.71 0.37
CA SER A 395 40.74 -27.09 0.28
C SER A 395 41.80 -27.32 -0.81
N LYS A 396 42.24 -26.25 -1.50
CA LYS A 396 43.18 -26.27 -2.63
C LYS A 396 42.74 -27.22 -3.76
N ASN A 397 41.45 -27.20 -4.08
CA ASN A 397 40.80 -28.07 -5.08
C ASN A 397 40.94 -29.58 -4.79
N ASN A 398 41.23 -29.96 -3.55
CA ASN A 398 41.29 -31.35 -3.13
C ASN A 398 40.16 -31.63 -2.13
N SER A 399 39.22 -32.50 -2.50
CA SER A 399 38.01 -32.79 -1.71
C SER A 399 38.29 -33.60 -0.44
N THR A 400 39.39 -34.35 -0.40
CA THR A 400 39.80 -35.17 0.75
C THR A 400 40.72 -34.43 1.70
N ARG A 401 41.23 -33.26 1.31
CA ARG A 401 42.09 -32.45 2.15
C ARG A 401 41.24 -31.62 3.12
N PRO A 402 41.44 -31.74 4.45
CA PRO A 402 40.79 -30.86 5.40
C PRO A 402 41.30 -29.42 5.25
N PHE A 403 40.41 -28.46 5.44
CA PHE A 403 40.71 -27.03 5.48
C PHE A 403 40.27 -26.42 6.81
N LYS A 404 40.92 -25.33 7.22
CA LYS A 404 40.56 -24.61 8.45
C LYS A 404 39.41 -23.65 8.18
N CYS A 405 38.41 -23.65 9.06
CA CYS A 405 37.36 -22.65 9.03
C CYS A 405 37.96 -21.24 9.27
N PRO A 406 37.58 -20.22 8.49
CA PRO A 406 38.07 -18.85 8.70
C PRO A 406 37.60 -18.20 10.02
N TYR A 407 36.52 -18.72 10.62
CA TYR A 407 35.87 -18.16 11.81
C TYR A 407 36.13 -18.96 13.09
N CYS A 408 36.72 -20.16 12.99
CA CYS A 408 36.99 -21.00 14.16
C CYS A 408 38.14 -21.98 13.90
N PRO A 409 38.75 -22.56 14.94
CA PRO A 409 39.93 -23.41 14.77
C PRO A 409 39.64 -24.81 14.19
N LYS A 410 38.38 -25.14 13.87
CA LYS A 410 37.98 -26.48 13.42
C LYS A 410 38.45 -26.75 11.99
N GLU A 411 39.06 -27.91 11.79
CA GLU A 411 39.39 -28.46 10.47
C GLU A 411 38.23 -29.30 9.92
N ILE A 412 37.94 -29.12 8.63
CA ILE A 412 36.71 -29.59 8.00
C ILE A 412 37.05 -30.17 6.64
N GLU A 413 36.51 -31.33 6.33
CA GLU A 413 36.59 -31.94 4.99
C GLU A 413 35.40 -31.50 4.14
N VAL A 414 35.61 -31.35 2.83
CA VAL A 414 34.57 -30.87 1.90
C VAL A 414 33.35 -31.80 1.90
N GLY A 415 33.56 -33.12 2.03
CA GLY A 415 32.47 -34.11 2.11
C GLY A 415 31.55 -33.98 3.32
N GLN A 416 31.98 -33.28 4.38
CA GLN A 416 31.16 -33.01 5.57
C GLN A 416 30.32 -31.74 5.43
N CYS A 417 30.52 -30.97 4.35
CA CYS A 417 29.77 -29.75 4.10
C CYS A 417 28.44 -30.09 3.43
N ARG A 418 27.34 -29.51 3.92
CA ARG A 418 26.01 -29.71 3.37
C ARG A 418 25.51 -28.44 2.72
N GLN A 419 24.93 -28.54 1.53
CA GLN A 419 24.30 -27.40 0.89
C GLN A 419 23.10 -26.92 1.73
N LEU A 420 23.00 -25.61 1.93
CA LEU A 420 21.81 -24.98 2.48
C LEU A 420 20.86 -24.58 1.35
N PHE A 421 19.58 -24.80 1.60
CA PHE A 421 18.47 -24.31 0.79
C PHE A 421 17.71 -23.33 1.67
N PHE A 422 17.39 -22.15 1.14
CA PHE A 422 16.70 -21.08 1.85
C PHE A 422 15.31 -20.83 1.29
#